data_AF-A0A0D9XHI8-F1
#
_entry.id   AF-A0A0D9XHI8-F1
#
_cell.length_a   1.000
_cell.length_b   1.000
_cell.length_c   1.000
_cell.angle_alpha   90.00
_cell.angle_beta   90.00
_cell.angle_gamma   90.00
#
_symmetry.space_group_name_H-M   'P 1'
#
loop_
_entity.id
_entity.type
_entity.pdbx_description
1 polymer ?
#
loop_
_entity_poly.entity_id
_entity_poly.type
_entity_poly.pdbx_seq_one_letter_code
_entity_poly.pdbx_strand_id
1 'polypeptide(L)'
;MAASSLSMAPPPPPLMTTTPLFFYTHQRPPNVRVIKITSHNLHQELAVIASLLPRFPFVAVDTEFPGEVHHHQQRGLFGLTPDEQYTVVKANTDELHLLQLGITICDASGHLPVALDFDGSAVELTWEVDFSDFDLHRHRHAQESVAFLRAQGFDFVAARHAGVRAAAFAAALHVAGGILQLARGGGVTWITFGGMYDLAFLIKLVTGGAPLPETRAGFVARVGVFLGHQVFDGRLMARSAPFGFHGSVTAVADTLRLPPLLPRLHLAGPNSVMALHVFMELRRRLLHSGGHGVFSLQIEGLT
;
A
#
# COMPACT_ATOMS: atom_id res chain seq x y z
N MET A 1 44.63 36.98 -53.47
CA MET A 1 43.80 37.44 -52.33
C MET A 1 42.52 36.63 -52.36
N ALA A 2 42.43 35.58 -51.54
CA ALA A 2 41.25 34.72 -51.46
C ALA A 2 40.44 35.13 -50.21
N ALA A 3 39.19 35.55 -50.42
CA ALA A 3 38.27 35.89 -49.34
C ALA A 3 37.74 34.60 -48.69
N SER A 4 37.93 34.47 -47.38
CA SER A 4 37.40 33.38 -46.56
C SER A 4 35.90 33.55 -46.37
N SER A 5 35.11 32.56 -46.79
CA SER A 5 33.73 32.38 -46.36
C SER A 5 33.71 31.59 -45.05
N LEU A 6 33.33 32.24 -43.96
CA LEU A 6 33.08 31.58 -42.67
C LEU A 6 31.73 30.85 -42.75
N SER A 7 31.77 29.52 -42.77
CA SER A 7 30.60 28.67 -42.61
C SER A 7 30.12 28.73 -41.15
N MET A 8 28.93 29.26 -40.92
CA MET A 8 28.29 29.19 -39.60
C MET A 8 27.82 27.76 -39.33
N ALA A 9 28.26 27.19 -38.21
CA ALA A 9 27.76 25.91 -37.72
C ALA A 9 26.25 26.00 -37.43
N PRO A 10 25.48 24.93 -37.68
CA PRO A 10 24.05 24.90 -37.37
C PRO A 10 23.80 25.05 -35.86
N PRO A 11 22.67 25.65 -35.45
CA PRO A 11 22.35 25.80 -34.05
C PRO A 11 22.24 24.42 -33.36
N PRO A 12 22.64 24.32 -32.08
CA PRO A 12 22.47 23.08 -31.34
C PRO A 12 20.99 22.69 -31.27
N PRO A 13 20.66 21.40 -31.26
CA PRO A 13 19.29 20.95 -31.07
C PRO A 13 18.74 21.52 -29.75
N PRO A 14 17.43 21.82 -29.67
CA PRO A 14 16.84 22.31 -28.44
C PRO A 14 17.12 21.31 -27.32
N LEU A 15 17.60 21.80 -26.18
CA LEU A 15 17.70 21.01 -24.95
C LEU A 15 16.30 20.47 -24.66
N MET A 16 16.13 19.15 -24.83
CA MET A 16 15.00 18.46 -24.24
C MET A 16 15.13 18.69 -22.74
N THR A 17 14.28 19.54 -22.20
CA THR A 17 14.12 19.71 -20.77
C THR A 17 13.69 18.36 -20.21
N THR A 18 14.66 17.60 -19.71
CA THR A 18 14.40 16.40 -18.93
C THR A 18 13.73 16.84 -17.65
N THR A 19 12.41 16.93 -17.69
CA THR A 19 11.60 16.87 -16.48
C THR A 19 12.11 15.62 -15.75
N PRO A 20 12.60 15.71 -14.50
CA PRO A 20 13.13 14.53 -13.84
C PRO A 20 12.04 13.48 -13.86
N LEU A 21 12.37 12.32 -14.44
CA LEU A 21 11.45 11.20 -14.68
C LEU A 21 10.87 10.62 -13.38
N PHE A 22 11.24 11.17 -12.22
CA PHE A 22 10.91 10.66 -10.90
C PHE A 22 10.72 11.79 -9.89
N PHE A 23 9.85 11.56 -8.90
CA PHE A 23 9.63 12.45 -7.76
C PHE A 23 10.78 12.46 -6.75
N TYR A 24 11.76 11.56 -6.87
CA TYR A 24 12.93 11.53 -5.99
C TYR A 24 13.82 12.74 -6.22
N THR A 25 14.05 13.51 -5.15
CA THR A 25 14.91 14.69 -5.20
C THR A 25 16.39 14.34 -4.99
N HIS A 26 16.71 13.11 -4.58
CA HIS A 26 18.06 12.63 -4.30
C HIS A 26 18.29 11.17 -4.72
N GLN A 27 19.57 10.76 -4.75
CA GLN A 27 19.96 9.37 -4.98
C GLN A 27 19.58 8.50 -3.77
N ARG A 28 18.90 7.38 -4.03
CA ARG A 28 18.45 6.44 -3.01
C ARG A 28 19.47 5.33 -2.77
N PRO A 29 19.42 4.67 -1.61
CA PRO A 29 20.01 3.36 -1.45
C PRO A 29 19.57 2.40 -2.56
N PRO A 30 20.45 1.49 -3.02
CA PRO A 30 20.13 0.59 -4.13
C PRO A 30 19.09 -0.48 -3.75
N ASN A 31 18.94 -0.75 -2.45
CA ASN A 31 18.17 -1.88 -1.95
C ASN A 31 17.09 -1.42 -0.94
N VAL A 32 15.93 -2.07 -1.02
CA VAL A 32 14.91 -2.05 0.03
C VAL A 32 14.95 -3.37 0.77
N ARG A 33 14.98 -3.31 2.10
CA ARG A 33 14.91 -4.46 3.00
C ARG A 33 13.52 -4.58 3.58
N VAL A 34 12.92 -5.77 3.41
CA VAL A 34 11.64 -6.12 4.05
C VAL A 34 11.92 -6.63 5.46
N ILE A 35 11.46 -5.90 6.47
CA ILE A 35 11.53 -6.28 7.87
C ILE A 35 10.31 -7.13 8.22
N LYS A 36 10.54 -8.43 8.43
CA LYS A 36 9.48 -9.35 8.85
C LYS A 36 9.09 -9.10 10.30
N ILE A 37 7.82 -8.85 10.54
CA ILE A 37 7.23 -8.71 11.87
C ILE A 37 6.55 -10.02 12.23
N THR A 38 7.04 -10.62 13.30
CA THR A 38 6.56 -11.86 13.90
C THR A 38 6.12 -11.60 15.33
N SER A 39 5.61 -12.63 16.01
CA SER A 39 5.28 -12.55 17.44
C SER A 39 6.44 -12.07 18.33
N HIS A 40 7.70 -12.25 17.91
CA HIS A 40 8.88 -11.98 18.73
C HIS A 40 9.29 -10.51 18.72
N ASN A 41 9.10 -9.81 17.60
CA ASN A 41 9.55 -8.42 17.41
C ASN A 41 8.39 -7.43 17.19
N LEU A 42 7.13 -7.87 17.30
CA LEU A 42 5.93 -7.04 17.11
C LEU A 42 6.02 -5.66 17.77
N HIS A 43 6.25 -5.62 19.08
CA HIS A 43 6.25 -4.37 19.84
C HIS A 43 7.41 -3.47 19.48
N GLN A 44 8.59 -4.05 19.22
CA GLN A 44 9.78 -3.32 18.83
C GLN A 44 9.56 -2.64 17.48
N GLU A 45 9.12 -3.37 16.46
CA GLU A 45 8.98 -2.82 15.12
C GLU A 45 7.83 -1.82 15.02
N LEU A 46 6.71 -2.04 15.72
CA LEU A 46 5.65 -1.04 15.79
C LEU A 46 6.10 0.24 16.51
N ALA A 47 6.95 0.14 17.54
CA ALA A 47 7.52 1.32 18.18
C ALA A 47 8.48 2.08 17.23
N VAL A 48 9.28 1.35 16.44
CA VAL A 48 10.13 1.95 15.39
C VAL A 48 9.28 2.70 14.38
N ILE A 49 8.25 2.06 13.81
CA ILE A 49 7.32 2.70 12.85
C ILE A 49 6.72 3.96 13.47
N ALA A 50 6.16 3.86 14.68
CA ALA A 50 5.54 4.98 15.38
C ALA A 50 6.50 6.17 15.57
N SER A 51 7.77 5.90 15.89
CA SER A 51 8.80 6.93 16.08
C SER A 51 9.20 7.63 14.78
N LEU A 52 9.02 6.96 13.63
CA LEU A 52 9.40 7.47 12.31
C LEU A 52 8.27 8.26 11.64
N LEU A 53 7.00 7.97 11.95
CA LEU A 53 5.83 8.62 11.33
C LEU A 53 5.86 10.16 11.30
N PRO A 54 6.36 10.88 12.33
CA PRO A 54 6.46 12.35 12.25
C PRO A 54 7.35 12.85 11.10
N ARG A 55 8.32 12.05 10.66
CA ARG A 55 9.22 12.36 9.52
C ARG A 55 8.79 11.70 8.22
N PHE A 56 8.10 10.55 8.32
CA PHE A 56 7.64 9.74 7.20
C PHE A 56 6.12 9.54 7.29
N PRO A 57 5.32 10.60 7.03
CA PRO A 57 3.89 10.62 7.34
C PRO A 57 3.01 9.90 6.31
N PHE A 58 3.56 9.45 5.18
CA PHE A 58 2.81 8.70 4.18
C PHE A 58 2.94 7.22 4.46
N VAL A 59 1.82 6.52 4.63
CA VAL A 59 1.75 5.11 5.01
C VAL A 59 0.98 4.36 3.94
N ALA A 60 1.68 3.58 3.11
CA ALA A 60 1.07 2.63 2.21
C ALA A 60 0.88 1.28 2.88
N VAL A 61 -0.28 0.69 2.63
CA VAL A 61 -0.66 -0.63 3.10
C VAL A 61 -1.18 -1.47 1.96
N ASP A 62 -0.92 -2.76 2.07
CA ASP A 62 -1.41 -3.82 1.18
C ASP A 62 -1.62 -5.06 2.04
N THR A 63 -2.58 -5.90 1.68
CA THR A 63 -2.93 -7.10 2.45
C THR A 63 -3.01 -8.34 1.58
N GLU A 64 -2.56 -9.47 2.14
CA GLU A 64 -2.78 -10.78 1.54
C GLU A 64 -3.72 -11.60 2.42
N PHE A 65 -4.70 -12.23 1.79
CA PHE A 65 -5.72 -13.05 2.44
C PHE A 65 -6.04 -14.27 1.57
N PRO A 66 -6.70 -15.32 2.09
CA PRO A 66 -6.77 -16.61 1.42
C PRO A 66 -7.85 -16.68 0.32
N GLY A 67 -7.99 -15.60 -0.44
CA GLY A 67 -8.96 -15.44 -1.52
C GLY A 67 -10.40 -15.24 -1.04
N GLU A 68 -11.31 -15.04 -1.98
CA GLU A 68 -12.74 -14.87 -1.71
C GLU A 68 -13.45 -16.23 -1.61
N VAL A 69 -14.38 -16.35 -0.66
CA VAL A 69 -15.26 -17.53 -0.48
C VAL A 69 -16.73 -17.17 -0.63
N HIS A 70 -17.06 -15.88 -0.50
CA HIS A 70 -18.36 -15.31 -0.87
C HIS A 70 -18.21 -14.58 -2.19
N HIS A 71 -19.07 -14.92 -3.13
CA HIS A 71 -19.11 -14.25 -4.43
C HIS A 71 -20.53 -13.83 -4.76
N HIS A 72 -20.66 -12.79 -5.59
CA HIS A 72 -21.95 -12.44 -6.16
C HIS A 72 -22.25 -13.37 -7.35
N GLN A 73 -23.39 -14.07 -7.29
CA GLN A 73 -23.72 -15.24 -8.12
C GLN A 73 -23.75 -15.02 -9.64
N GLN A 74 -23.72 -13.78 -10.13
CA GLN A 74 -24.00 -13.44 -11.54
C GLN A 74 -22.99 -12.47 -12.17
N ARG A 75 -22.10 -11.82 -11.37
CA ARG A 75 -21.21 -10.74 -11.85
C ARG A 75 -19.93 -10.69 -11.03
N GLY A 76 -18.80 -10.39 -11.67
CA GLY A 76 -17.59 -9.98 -10.96
C GLY A 76 -17.80 -8.62 -10.28
N LEU A 77 -16.96 -8.31 -9.27
CA LEU A 77 -17.11 -7.11 -8.43
C LEU A 77 -17.31 -5.81 -9.24
N PHE A 78 -16.62 -5.63 -10.35
CA PHE A 78 -16.71 -4.43 -11.18
C PHE A 78 -18.07 -4.19 -11.87
N GLY A 79 -18.94 -5.20 -11.92
CA GLY A 79 -20.30 -5.09 -12.47
C GLY A 79 -21.39 -4.82 -11.43
N LEU A 80 -20.99 -4.65 -10.17
CA LEU A 80 -21.86 -4.44 -9.02
C LEU A 80 -21.94 -2.95 -8.64
N THR A 81 -23.04 -2.55 -8.04
CA THR A 81 -23.16 -1.26 -7.36
C THR A 81 -22.18 -1.18 -6.18
N PRO A 82 -21.78 0.02 -5.72
CA PRO A 82 -20.88 0.15 -4.58
C PRO A 82 -21.38 -0.55 -3.31
N ASP A 83 -22.69 -0.56 -3.06
CA ASP A 83 -23.28 -1.23 -1.89
C ASP A 83 -23.23 -2.77 -2.01
N GLU A 84 -23.42 -3.30 -3.21
CA GLU A 84 -23.26 -4.74 -3.49
C GLU A 84 -21.78 -5.16 -3.39
N GLN A 85 -20.85 -4.35 -3.90
CA GLN A 85 -19.40 -4.59 -3.73
C GLN A 85 -19.05 -4.62 -2.25
N TYR A 86 -19.51 -3.64 -1.48
CA TYR A 86 -19.31 -3.59 -0.04
C TYR A 86 -19.86 -4.84 0.66
N THR A 87 -21.04 -5.32 0.26
CA THR A 87 -21.65 -6.52 0.84
C THR A 87 -20.76 -7.75 0.67
N VAL A 88 -20.18 -7.94 -0.53
CA VAL A 88 -19.24 -9.03 -0.81
C VAL A 88 -17.94 -8.88 -0.02
N VAL A 89 -17.38 -7.67 0.01
CA VAL A 89 -16.16 -7.37 0.79
C VAL A 89 -16.38 -7.65 2.27
N LYS A 90 -17.49 -7.17 2.84
CA LYS A 90 -17.85 -7.42 4.24
C LYS A 90 -17.96 -8.90 4.55
N ALA A 91 -18.72 -9.65 3.75
CA ALA A 91 -18.93 -11.09 3.98
C ALA A 91 -17.61 -11.87 3.99
N ASN A 92 -16.72 -11.58 3.03
CA ASN A 92 -15.39 -12.19 2.98
C ASN A 92 -14.50 -11.74 4.15
N THR A 93 -14.40 -10.43 4.42
CA THR A 93 -13.52 -9.92 5.47
C THR A 93 -13.96 -10.36 6.86
N ASP A 94 -15.26 -10.38 7.16
CA ASP A 94 -15.76 -10.80 8.48
C ASP A 94 -15.41 -12.27 8.76
N GLU A 95 -15.45 -13.11 7.74
CA GLU A 95 -15.19 -14.54 7.87
C GLU A 95 -13.71 -14.92 7.82
N LEU A 96 -12.96 -14.32 6.89
CA LEU A 96 -11.63 -14.78 6.56
C LEU A 96 -10.58 -14.22 7.53
N HIS A 97 -9.45 -14.91 7.57
CA HIS A 97 -8.30 -14.51 8.35
C HIS A 97 -7.30 -13.81 7.44
N LEU A 98 -6.77 -12.69 7.91
CA LEU A 98 -5.68 -12.00 7.22
C LEU A 98 -4.41 -12.86 7.29
N LEU A 99 -3.64 -12.92 6.20
CA LEU A 99 -2.39 -13.67 6.14
C LEU A 99 -1.18 -12.76 6.29
N GLN A 100 -1.16 -11.65 5.56
CA GLN A 100 -0.09 -10.67 5.64
C GLN A 100 -0.60 -9.23 5.59
N LEU A 101 0.16 -8.32 6.20
CA LEU A 101 0.01 -6.88 6.06
C LEU A 101 1.36 -6.25 5.74
N GLY A 102 1.44 -5.57 4.60
CA GLY A 102 2.56 -4.73 4.22
C GLY A 102 2.37 -3.33 4.77
N ILE A 103 3.45 -2.75 5.30
CA ILE A 103 3.46 -1.36 5.79
C ILE A 103 4.71 -0.71 5.24
N THR A 104 4.54 0.26 4.35
CA THR A 104 5.64 1.09 3.86
C THR A 104 5.39 2.54 4.23
N ILE A 105 6.38 3.18 4.83
CA ILE A 105 6.29 4.61 5.17
C ILE A 105 7.29 5.43 4.35
N CYS A 106 6.93 6.66 3.99
CA CYS A 106 7.88 7.58 3.34
C CYS A 106 7.63 9.05 3.66
N ASP A 107 8.61 9.88 3.31
CA ASP A 107 8.55 11.32 3.45
C ASP A 107 7.75 11.98 2.29
N ALA A 108 7.62 13.31 2.32
CA ALA A 108 6.89 14.04 1.29
C ALA A 108 7.50 13.94 -0.12
N SER A 109 8.78 13.59 -0.21
CA SER A 109 9.53 13.34 -1.45
C SER A 109 9.59 11.84 -1.81
N GLY A 110 8.86 11.00 -1.06
CA GLY A 110 8.76 9.57 -1.30
C GLY A 110 9.98 8.74 -0.87
N HIS A 111 10.93 9.28 -0.11
CA HIS A 111 12.04 8.51 0.43
C HIS A 111 11.59 7.65 1.62
N LEU A 112 12.03 6.40 1.66
CA LEU A 112 11.76 5.48 2.75
C LEU A 112 12.78 5.71 3.90
N PRO A 113 12.47 5.29 5.13
CA PRO A 113 13.44 5.26 6.21
C PRO A 113 14.66 4.41 5.84
N VAL A 114 15.85 4.89 6.23
CA VAL A 114 17.12 4.23 5.93
C VAL A 114 17.76 3.71 7.21
N ALA A 115 18.29 2.50 7.16
CA ALA A 115 19.17 1.93 8.18
C ALA A 115 20.46 1.40 7.55
N LEU A 116 21.46 1.11 8.38
CA LEU A 116 22.64 0.38 7.95
C LEU A 116 22.37 -1.12 8.00
N ASP A 117 22.80 -1.83 6.96
CA ASP A 117 22.80 -3.29 6.91
C ASP A 117 24.06 -3.87 7.57
N PHE A 118 24.13 -5.20 7.68
CA PHE A 118 25.25 -5.88 8.34
C PHE A 118 26.61 -5.61 7.69
N ASP A 119 26.63 -5.34 6.39
CA ASP A 119 27.84 -4.98 5.63
C ASP A 119 28.17 -3.48 5.67
N GLY A 120 27.39 -2.69 6.42
CA GLY A 120 27.53 -1.24 6.53
C GLY A 120 26.91 -0.47 5.35
N SER A 121 26.29 -1.14 4.38
CA SER A 121 25.57 -0.47 3.31
C SER A 121 24.27 0.17 3.84
N ALA A 122 23.89 1.32 3.27
CA ALA A 122 22.59 1.91 3.54
C ALA A 122 21.50 1.11 2.81
N VAL A 123 20.40 0.83 3.51
CA VAL A 123 19.21 0.15 2.95
C VAL A 123 17.95 0.88 3.38
N GLU A 124 16.99 0.97 2.47
CA GLU A 124 15.65 1.47 2.80
C GLU A 124 14.80 0.37 3.47
N LEU A 125 13.82 0.78 4.27
CA LEU A 125 13.01 -0.14 5.07
C LEU A 125 11.55 -0.15 4.66
N THR A 126 10.99 -1.35 4.61
CA THR A 126 9.55 -1.62 4.61
C THR A 126 9.25 -2.75 5.59
N TRP A 127 8.03 -2.86 6.10
CA TRP A 127 7.64 -3.89 7.05
C TRP A 127 6.59 -4.82 6.45
N GLU A 128 6.66 -6.08 6.84
CA GLU A 128 5.68 -7.11 6.47
C GLU A 128 5.33 -7.95 7.68
N VAL A 129 4.07 -7.92 8.09
CA VAL A 129 3.54 -8.70 9.20
C VAL A 129 2.99 -10.00 8.65
N ASP A 130 3.41 -11.14 9.20
CA ASP A 130 2.76 -12.43 8.95
C ASP A 130 1.82 -12.75 10.11
N PHE A 131 0.58 -13.14 9.82
CA PHE A 131 -0.41 -13.48 10.83
C PHE A 131 -0.52 -14.99 11.06
N SER A 132 -0.69 -15.38 12.32
CA SER A 132 -0.73 -16.80 12.72
C SER A 132 -2.13 -17.37 12.86
N ASP A 133 -3.20 -16.59 12.70
CA ASP A 133 -4.57 -17.04 12.97
C ASP A 133 -5.11 -18.00 11.91
N PHE A 134 -4.60 -17.96 10.68
CA PHE A 134 -5.07 -18.83 9.60
C PHE A 134 -4.56 -20.28 9.72
N ASP A 135 -5.44 -21.24 9.45
CA ASP A 135 -5.14 -22.66 9.50
C ASP A 135 -5.79 -23.32 8.28
N LEU A 136 -4.95 -23.83 7.39
CA LEU A 136 -5.34 -24.45 6.12
C LEU A 136 -6.31 -25.63 6.28
N HIS A 137 -6.28 -26.31 7.43
CA HIS A 137 -7.11 -27.48 7.67
C HIS A 137 -8.46 -27.14 8.30
N ARG A 138 -8.61 -25.91 8.81
CA ARG A 138 -9.80 -25.50 9.58
C ARG A 138 -10.58 -24.37 8.93
N HIS A 139 -9.90 -23.45 8.27
CA HIS A 139 -10.51 -22.22 7.79
C HIS A 139 -10.82 -22.29 6.30
N ARG A 140 -11.97 -21.71 5.91
CA ARG A 140 -12.37 -21.60 4.51
C ARG A 140 -11.39 -20.70 3.76
N HIS A 141 -11.16 -21.04 2.50
CA HIS A 141 -10.24 -20.35 1.60
C HIS A 141 -10.51 -20.74 0.15
N ALA A 142 -10.06 -19.91 -0.78
CA ALA A 142 -9.94 -20.26 -2.18
C ALA A 142 -8.65 -21.05 -2.41
N GLN A 143 -8.76 -22.27 -2.95
CA GLN A 143 -7.60 -23.13 -3.20
C GLN A 143 -6.61 -22.49 -4.18
N GLU A 144 -7.12 -21.79 -5.19
CA GLU A 144 -6.32 -21.07 -6.18
C GLU A 144 -5.49 -19.96 -5.54
N SER A 145 -6.06 -19.19 -4.63
CA SER A 145 -5.35 -18.13 -3.90
C SER A 145 -4.26 -18.70 -2.99
N VAL A 146 -4.52 -19.82 -2.31
CA VAL A 146 -3.49 -20.50 -1.49
C VAL A 146 -2.35 -21.02 -2.38
N ALA A 147 -2.66 -21.66 -3.49
CA ALA A 147 -1.65 -22.17 -4.42
C ALA A 147 -0.81 -21.03 -5.01
N PHE A 148 -1.47 -19.93 -5.39
CA PHE A 148 -0.82 -18.72 -5.87
C PHE A 148 0.13 -18.15 -4.83
N LEU A 149 -0.32 -17.90 -3.60
CA LEU A 149 0.52 -17.34 -2.53
C LEU A 149 1.72 -18.22 -2.19
N ARG A 150 1.55 -19.56 -2.19
CA ARG A 150 2.70 -20.48 -2.05
C ARG A 150 3.72 -20.30 -3.15
N ALA A 151 3.27 -20.16 -4.40
CA ALA A 151 4.16 -19.92 -5.54
C ALA A 151 4.86 -18.56 -5.48
N GLN A 152 4.27 -17.58 -4.78
CA GLN A 152 4.90 -16.28 -4.50
C GLN A 152 5.88 -16.33 -3.31
N GLY A 153 5.96 -17.46 -2.60
CA GLY A 153 6.88 -17.66 -1.47
C GLY A 153 6.25 -17.43 -0.09
N PHE A 154 4.92 -17.32 0.02
CA PHE A 154 4.27 -17.25 1.34
C PHE A 154 4.30 -18.63 2.03
N ASP A 155 4.97 -18.68 3.19
CA ASP A 155 5.08 -19.88 4.01
C ASP A 155 3.98 -19.91 5.08
N PHE A 156 2.88 -20.60 4.77
CA PHE A 156 1.75 -20.82 5.68
C PHE A 156 2.14 -21.51 6.99
N VAL A 157 3.15 -22.40 6.98
CA VAL A 157 3.58 -23.14 8.17
C VAL A 157 4.37 -22.23 9.08
N ALA A 158 5.33 -21.47 8.51
CA ALA A 158 6.10 -20.49 9.27
C ALA A 158 5.21 -19.37 9.84
N ALA A 159 4.27 -18.85 9.04
CA ALA A 159 3.29 -17.86 9.50
C ALA A 159 2.45 -18.40 10.67
N ARG A 160 1.98 -19.65 10.59
CA ARG A 160 1.22 -20.28 11.68
C ARG A 160 2.04 -20.45 12.96
N HIS A 161 3.32 -20.78 12.83
CA HIS A 161 4.21 -21.05 13.97
C HIS A 161 4.76 -19.79 14.64
N ALA A 162 5.22 -18.81 13.85
CA ALA A 162 5.93 -17.64 14.34
C ALA A 162 5.15 -16.33 14.18
N GLY A 163 4.11 -16.31 13.34
CA GLY A 163 3.36 -15.11 13.00
C GLY A 163 2.63 -14.47 14.18
N VAL A 164 2.23 -13.23 13.97
CA VAL A 164 1.53 -12.40 14.94
C VAL A 164 0.06 -12.83 15.04
N ARG A 165 -0.48 -12.96 16.25
CA ARG A 165 -1.93 -13.08 16.41
C ARG A 165 -2.59 -11.73 16.10
N ALA A 166 -3.63 -11.71 15.28
CA ALA A 166 -4.38 -10.51 14.91
C ALA A 166 -4.81 -9.69 16.13
N ALA A 167 -5.27 -10.36 17.20
CA ALA A 167 -5.64 -9.69 18.45
C ALA A 167 -4.45 -9.06 19.18
N ALA A 168 -3.26 -9.67 19.11
CA ALA A 168 -2.04 -9.08 19.69
C ALA A 168 -1.58 -7.86 18.88
N PHE A 169 -1.65 -7.94 17.54
CA PHE A 169 -1.39 -6.80 16.67
C PHE A 169 -2.34 -5.64 16.95
N ALA A 170 -3.64 -5.92 17.05
CA ALA A 170 -4.66 -4.93 17.39
C ALA A 170 -4.38 -4.25 18.74
N ALA A 171 -4.12 -5.03 19.79
CA ALA A 171 -3.75 -4.50 21.10
C ALA A 171 -2.48 -3.64 21.02
N ALA A 172 -1.46 -4.09 20.28
CA ALA A 172 -0.23 -3.34 20.10
C ALA A 172 -0.46 -2.02 19.36
N LEU A 173 -1.34 -1.96 18.35
CA LEU A 173 -1.70 -0.69 17.68
C LEU A 173 -2.40 0.31 18.62
N HIS A 174 -3.22 -0.18 19.54
CA HIS A 174 -3.88 0.68 20.54
C HIS A 174 -2.92 1.16 21.64
N VAL A 175 -1.98 0.30 22.06
CA VAL A 175 -0.99 0.62 23.11
C VAL A 175 0.17 1.45 22.58
N ALA A 176 0.64 1.17 21.36
CA ALA A 176 1.64 1.95 20.64
C ALA A 176 1.02 3.24 20.08
N GLY A 177 0.34 3.99 20.96
CA GLY A 177 -0.61 5.06 20.68
C GLY A 177 -0.17 6.10 19.66
N GLY A 178 1.12 6.17 19.30
CA GLY A 178 1.61 6.95 18.17
C GLY A 178 0.87 6.69 16.85
N ILE A 179 0.73 5.45 16.37
CA ILE A 179 0.26 5.21 14.98
C ILE A 179 -1.19 5.66 14.78
N LEU A 180 -2.13 5.16 15.60
CA LEU A 180 -3.55 5.52 15.47
C LEU A 180 -3.85 6.94 15.95
N GLN A 181 -3.13 7.48 16.94
CA GLN A 181 -3.35 8.87 17.37
C GLN A 181 -2.81 9.86 16.32
N LEU A 182 -1.63 9.62 15.74
CA LEU A 182 -1.09 10.46 14.66
C LEU A 182 -2.00 10.43 13.43
N ALA A 183 -2.60 9.27 13.10
CA ALA A 183 -3.61 9.18 12.06
C ALA A 183 -4.83 10.07 12.33
N ARG A 184 -5.40 9.99 13.54
CA ARG A 184 -6.58 10.79 13.93
C ARG A 184 -6.29 12.28 14.04
N GLY A 185 -5.06 12.66 14.39
CA GLY A 185 -4.60 14.04 14.44
C GLY A 185 -4.27 14.66 13.07
N GLY A 186 -4.45 13.92 11.97
CA GLY A 186 -4.12 14.38 10.62
C GLY A 186 -2.63 14.38 10.30
N GLY A 187 -1.79 13.78 11.16
CA GLY A 187 -0.35 13.68 10.97
C GLY A 187 0.09 12.58 10.01
N VAL A 188 -0.85 11.74 9.54
CA VAL A 188 -0.58 10.61 8.64
C VAL A 188 -1.50 10.66 7.42
N THR A 189 -0.96 10.25 6.27
CA THR A 189 -1.68 10.00 5.02
C THR A 189 -1.63 8.51 4.69
N TRP A 190 -2.79 7.84 4.68
CA TRP A 190 -2.92 6.43 4.33
C TRP A 190 -3.11 6.25 2.83
N ILE A 191 -2.46 5.22 2.28
CA ILE A 191 -2.42 4.93 0.85
C ILE A 191 -2.69 3.44 0.64
N THR A 192 -3.56 3.14 -0.31
CA THR A 192 -3.83 1.78 -0.82
C THR A 192 -3.82 1.77 -2.35
N PHE A 193 -3.98 0.60 -2.98
CA PHE A 193 -4.17 0.51 -4.44
C PHE A 193 -5.29 -0.49 -4.82
N GLY A 194 -6.52 0.00 -4.98
CA GLY A 194 -7.71 -0.87 -5.03
C GLY A 194 -8.02 -1.44 -3.64
N GLY A 195 -8.03 -0.57 -2.63
CA GLY A 195 -7.82 -0.95 -1.24
C GLY A 195 -9.07 -1.33 -0.45
N MET A 196 -10.14 -1.78 -1.11
CA MET A 196 -11.38 -2.14 -0.40
C MET A 196 -11.11 -3.21 0.67
N TYR A 197 -10.44 -4.30 0.29
CA TYR A 197 -10.07 -5.37 1.21
C TYR A 197 -9.00 -4.94 2.20
N ASP A 198 -7.99 -4.17 1.76
CA ASP A 198 -6.92 -3.66 2.65
C ASP A 198 -7.52 -2.86 3.81
N LEU A 199 -8.39 -1.89 3.49
CA LEU A 199 -9.08 -1.08 4.49
C LEU A 199 -10.05 -1.93 5.32
N ALA A 200 -10.76 -2.87 4.71
CA ALA A 200 -11.68 -3.75 5.43
C ALA A 200 -10.95 -4.57 6.49
N PHE A 201 -9.84 -5.22 6.13
CA PHE A 201 -9.03 -5.98 7.07
C PHE A 201 -8.36 -5.10 8.11
N LEU A 202 -7.87 -3.91 7.75
CA LEU A 202 -7.35 -2.95 8.72
C LEU A 202 -8.40 -2.52 9.73
N ILE A 203 -9.63 -2.23 9.29
CA ILE A 203 -10.73 -1.87 10.18
C ILE A 203 -11.14 -3.05 11.08
N LYS A 204 -11.17 -4.28 10.54
CA LYS A 204 -11.36 -5.49 11.35
C LYS A 204 -10.27 -5.62 12.42
N LEU A 205 -9.00 -5.41 12.06
CA LEU A 205 -7.88 -5.46 13.00
C LEU A 205 -8.00 -4.41 14.11
N VAL A 206 -8.14 -3.12 13.77
CA VAL A 206 -8.18 -2.04 14.78
C VAL A 206 -9.42 -2.11 15.66
N THR A 207 -10.48 -2.80 15.24
CA THR A 207 -11.67 -3.05 16.06
C THR A 207 -11.60 -4.35 16.86
N GLY A 208 -10.43 -5.01 16.89
CA GLY A 208 -10.22 -6.23 17.67
C GLY A 208 -10.93 -7.45 17.09
N GLY A 209 -11.20 -7.46 15.78
CA GLY A 209 -11.90 -8.54 15.08
C GLY A 209 -13.42 -8.40 15.07
N ALA A 210 -13.97 -7.24 15.49
CA ALA A 210 -15.40 -7.01 15.42
C ALA A 210 -15.90 -7.03 13.95
N PRO A 211 -17.14 -7.50 13.71
CA PRO A 211 -17.74 -7.41 12.38
C PRO A 211 -17.72 -5.99 11.83
N LEU A 212 -17.52 -5.88 10.52
CA LEU A 212 -17.59 -4.60 9.81
C LEU A 212 -19.02 -4.03 9.88
N PRO A 213 -19.19 -2.70 9.77
CA PRO A 213 -20.51 -2.07 9.76
C PRO A 213 -21.49 -2.68 8.76
N GLU A 214 -22.79 -2.69 9.07
CA GLU A 214 -23.77 -3.28 8.14
C GLU A 214 -23.94 -2.49 6.83
N THR A 215 -23.60 -1.20 6.82
CA THR A 215 -23.74 -0.34 5.65
C THR A 215 -22.40 0.19 5.18
N ARG A 216 -22.27 0.38 3.86
CA ARG A 216 -21.10 1.01 3.22
C ARG A 216 -20.80 2.38 3.79
N ALA A 217 -21.83 3.21 4.00
CA ALA A 217 -21.66 4.53 4.61
C ALA A 217 -21.12 4.42 6.05
N GLY A 218 -21.61 3.46 6.84
CA GLY A 218 -21.09 3.18 8.18
C GLY A 218 -19.63 2.72 8.15
N PHE A 219 -19.24 1.95 7.14
CA PHE A 219 -17.85 1.54 6.93
C PHE A 219 -16.94 2.72 6.60
N VAL A 220 -17.30 3.56 5.62
CA VAL A 220 -16.52 4.76 5.27
C VAL A 220 -16.39 5.69 6.48
N ALA A 221 -17.45 5.89 7.25
CA ALA A 221 -17.39 6.65 8.50
C ALA A 221 -16.41 6.02 9.51
N ARG A 222 -16.40 4.69 9.65
CA ARG A 222 -15.47 3.98 10.52
C ARG A 222 -14.02 4.10 10.07
N VAL A 223 -13.76 4.08 8.76
CA VAL A 223 -12.42 4.38 8.21
C VAL A 223 -11.98 5.77 8.64
N GLY A 224 -12.83 6.79 8.47
CA GLY A 224 -12.55 8.15 8.91
C GLY A 224 -12.25 8.27 10.41
N VAL A 225 -12.95 7.52 11.25
CA VAL A 225 -12.76 7.52 12.71
C VAL A 225 -11.40 6.95 13.13
N PHE A 226 -10.93 5.88 12.49
CA PHE A 226 -9.69 5.20 12.90
C PHE A 226 -8.45 5.69 12.15
N LEU A 227 -8.58 5.98 10.86
CA LEU A 227 -7.45 6.32 9.98
C LEU A 227 -7.39 7.82 9.65
N GLY A 228 -8.41 8.60 10.04
CA GLY A 228 -8.51 10.02 9.71
C GLY A 228 -9.06 10.25 8.30
N HIS A 229 -8.97 11.50 7.83
CA HIS A 229 -9.54 11.89 6.53
C HIS A 229 -8.56 11.76 5.35
N GLN A 230 -7.26 11.72 5.61
CA GLN A 230 -6.23 11.59 4.56
C GLN A 230 -6.02 10.12 4.19
N VAL A 231 -7.00 9.53 3.53
CA VAL A 231 -6.93 8.16 2.98
C VAL A 231 -7.12 8.24 1.48
N PHE A 232 -6.19 7.67 0.71
CA PHE A 232 -6.18 7.74 -0.74
C PHE A 232 -6.08 6.36 -1.37
N ASP A 233 -6.93 6.11 -2.36
CA ASP A 233 -6.81 4.94 -3.22
C ASP A 233 -6.05 5.29 -4.51
N GLY A 234 -4.85 4.75 -4.65
CA GLY A 234 -3.98 4.96 -5.80
C GLY A 234 -4.59 4.46 -7.11
N ARG A 235 -5.47 3.45 -7.09
CA ARG A 235 -6.13 2.93 -8.30
C ARG A 235 -7.20 3.90 -8.79
N LEU A 236 -7.97 4.48 -7.87
CA LEU A 236 -8.90 5.57 -8.19
C LEU A 236 -8.16 6.75 -8.81
N MET A 237 -7.07 7.20 -8.16
CA MET A 237 -6.24 8.28 -8.67
C MET A 237 -5.67 7.96 -10.07
N ALA A 238 -5.21 6.72 -10.28
CA ALA A 238 -4.66 6.26 -11.54
C ALA A 238 -5.70 6.35 -12.67
N ARG A 239 -6.95 5.94 -12.40
CA ARG A 239 -8.05 6.04 -13.36
C ARG A 239 -8.49 7.47 -13.63
N SER A 240 -8.43 8.34 -12.63
CA SER A 240 -8.78 9.75 -12.76
C SER A 240 -7.67 10.61 -13.39
N ALA A 241 -6.48 10.05 -13.59
CA ALA A 241 -5.39 10.77 -14.25
C ALA A 241 -5.71 11.01 -15.74
N PRO A 242 -5.15 12.08 -16.35
CA PRO A 242 -5.22 12.27 -17.80
C PRO A 242 -4.78 11.01 -18.54
N PHE A 243 -5.57 10.58 -19.53
CA PHE A 243 -5.43 9.33 -20.30
C PHE A 243 -5.80 8.03 -19.57
N GLY A 244 -6.05 8.06 -18.25
CA GLY A 244 -6.55 6.92 -17.47
C GLY A 244 -5.61 5.72 -17.42
N PHE A 245 -5.07 5.42 -16.24
CA PHE A 245 -4.29 4.19 -16.05
C PHE A 245 -5.18 3.08 -15.50
N HIS A 246 -5.02 1.86 -16.04
CA HIS A 246 -5.84 0.71 -15.72
C HIS A 246 -4.97 -0.51 -15.38
N GLY A 247 -5.52 -1.44 -14.59
CA GLY A 247 -4.89 -2.71 -14.26
C GLY A 247 -4.43 -2.83 -12.81
N SER A 248 -3.55 -3.79 -12.55
CA SER A 248 -2.91 -3.99 -11.25
C SER A 248 -1.92 -2.87 -10.93
N VAL A 249 -1.49 -2.78 -9.67
CA VAL A 249 -0.45 -1.83 -9.25
C VAL A 249 0.82 -1.98 -10.09
N THR A 250 1.19 -3.22 -10.44
CA THR A 250 2.32 -3.53 -11.32
C THR A 250 2.12 -2.99 -12.74
N ALA A 251 0.94 -3.18 -13.33
CA ALA A 251 0.65 -2.67 -14.68
C ALA A 251 0.67 -1.14 -14.74
N VAL A 252 0.16 -0.48 -13.71
CA VAL A 252 0.21 0.98 -13.60
C VAL A 252 1.66 1.45 -13.38
N ALA A 253 2.43 0.80 -12.51
CA ALA A 253 3.85 1.10 -12.31
C ALA A 253 4.66 0.97 -13.60
N ASP A 254 4.42 -0.09 -14.39
CA ASP A 254 5.04 -0.31 -15.70
C ASP A 254 4.71 0.81 -16.68
N THR A 255 3.43 1.19 -16.75
CA THR A 255 2.97 2.28 -17.61
C THR A 255 3.58 3.62 -17.20
N LEU A 256 3.74 3.85 -15.90
CA LEU A 256 4.42 5.01 -15.33
C LEU A 256 5.95 4.93 -15.43
N ARG A 257 6.51 3.80 -15.88
CA ARG A 257 7.95 3.51 -15.99
C ARG A 257 8.68 3.61 -14.65
N LEU A 258 8.04 3.18 -13.58
CA LEU A 258 8.63 3.13 -12.25
C LEU A 258 9.56 1.90 -12.13
N PRO A 259 10.81 2.07 -11.65
CA PRO A 259 11.72 0.95 -11.47
C PRO A 259 11.21 0.02 -10.36
N PRO A 260 11.34 -1.31 -10.52
CA PRO A 260 11.07 -2.24 -9.43
C PRO A 260 12.15 -2.07 -8.35
N LEU A 261 11.74 -1.87 -7.10
CA LEU A 261 12.67 -1.80 -5.96
C LEU A 261 12.87 -3.12 -5.24
N LEU A 262 11.89 -3.98 -5.36
CA LEU A 262 11.86 -5.31 -4.80
C LEU A 262 11.54 -6.28 -5.94
N PRO A 263 11.90 -7.56 -5.79
CA PRO A 263 11.39 -8.60 -6.68
C PRO A 263 9.87 -8.51 -6.82
N ARG A 264 9.35 -8.82 -8.01
CA ARG A 264 7.90 -8.83 -8.29
C ARG A 264 7.24 -10.08 -7.72
N LEU A 265 7.26 -10.18 -6.39
CA LEU A 265 6.49 -11.16 -5.64
C LEU A 265 5.19 -10.49 -5.21
N HIS A 266 4.07 -11.18 -5.41
CA HIS A 266 2.78 -10.75 -4.86
C HIS A 266 2.70 -11.13 -3.38
N LEU A 267 3.41 -10.33 -2.58
CA LEU A 267 3.37 -10.34 -1.12
C LEU A 267 3.12 -8.91 -0.65
N ALA A 268 2.54 -8.78 0.54
CA ALA A 268 2.02 -7.52 1.03
C ALA A 268 3.09 -6.42 1.17
N GLY A 269 4.29 -6.74 1.65
CA GLY A 269 5.41 -5.80 1.78
C GLY A 269 5.82 -5.20 0.42
N PRO A 270 6.28 -6.01 -0.55
CA PRO A 270 6.60 -5.55 -1.90
C PRO A 270 5.47 -4.76 -2.59
N ASN A 271 4.23 -5.23 -2.48
CA ASN A 271 3.08 -4.53 -3.06
C ASN A 271 2.85 -3.16 -2.40
N SER A 272 2.99 -3.04 -1.07
CA SER A 272 2.84 -1.76 -0.37
C SER A 272 3.90 -0.73 -0.79
N VAL A 273 5.13 -1.17 -1.08
CA VAL A 273 6.18 -0.30 -1.66
C VAL A 273 5.77 0.18 -3.05
N MET A 274 5.27 -0.72 -3.90
CA MET A 274 4.80 -0.36 -5.24
C MET A 274 3.60 0.60 -5.19
N ALA A 275 2.63 0.35 -4.30
CA ALA A 275 1.46 1.19 -4.10
C ALA A 275 1.88 2.61 -3.69
N LEU A 276 2.82 2.72 -2.74
CA LEU A 276 3.38 4.00 -2.29
C LEU A 276 4.03 4.77 -3.45
N HIS A 277 4.83 4.07 -4.25
CA HIS A 277 5.55 4.64 -5.40
C HIS A 277 4.61 5.17 -6.48
N VAL A 278 3.62 4.36 -6.85
CA VAL A 278 2.60 4.74 -7.82
C VAL A 278 1.85 5.95 -7.29
N PHE A 279 1.43 5.93 -6.01
CA PHE A 279 0.77 7.07 -5.39
C PHE A 279 1.64 8.33 -5.42
N MET A 280 2.93 8.26 -5.09
CA MET A 280 3.79 9.44 -5.09
C MET A 280 3.94 10.05 -6.48
N GLU A 281 4.06 9.22 -7.52
CA GLU A 281 4.10 9.72 -8.89
C GLU A 281 2.76 10.30 -9.35
N LEU A 282 1.63 9.66 -8.98
CA LEU A 282 0.30 10.20 -9.27
C LEU A 282 0.04 11.49 -8.51
N ARG A 283 0.39 11.58 -7.23
CA ARG A 283 0.35 12.81 -6.43
C ARG A 283 1.18 13.91 -7.09
N ARG A 284 2.35 13.56 -7.64
CA ARG A 284 3.17 14.52 -8.38
C ARG A 284 2.47 15.05 -9.63
N ARG A 285 1.76 14.20 -10.36
CA ARG A 285 1.05 14.58 -11.59
C ARG A 285 -0.29 15.27 -11.36
N LEU A 286 -1.02 14.89 -10.30
CA LEU A 286 -2.44 15.25 -10.10
C LEU A 286 -2.67 16.27 -9.00
N LEU A 287 -1.84 16.29 -7.95
CA LEU A 287 -2.12 17.03 -6.71
C LEU A 287 -1.29 18.31 -6.56
N HIS A 288 -0.44 18.66 -7.53
CA HIS A 288 0.37 19.88 -7.51
C HIS A 288 -0.44 21.19 -7.65
N SER A 289 -1.76 21.12 -7.85
CA SER A 289 -2.63 22.28 -8.13
C SER A 289 -3.75 22.50 -7.10
N GLY A 290 -3.69 21.92 -5.90
CA GLY A 290 -4.68 22.14 -4.83
C GLY A 290 -5.88 21.17 -4.80
N GLY A 291 -5.77 19.99 -5.43
CA GLY A 291 -6.83 18.98 -5.52
C GLY A 291 -6.90 17.96 -4.37
N HIS A 292 -6.19 18.17 -3.24
CA HIS A 292 -6.07 17.18 -2.17
C HIS A 292 -7.42 16.67 -1.62
N GLY A 293 -8.44 17.54 -1.56
CA GLY A 293 -9.76 17.16 -1.05
C GLY A 293 -10.57 16.25 -1.98
N VAL A 294 -10.25 16.18 -3.29
CA VAL A 294 -11.08 15.48 -4.29
C VAL A 294 -10.99 13.96 -4.14
N PHE A 295 -9.83 13.44 -3.71
CA PHE A 295 -9.58 12.01 -3.60
C PHE A 295 -9.57 11.49 -2.16
N SER A 296 -9.67 12.39 -1.18
CA SER A 296 -9.62 12.06 0.24
C SER A 296 -10.86 11.25 0.64
N LEU A 297 -10.65 10.07 1.24
CA LEU A 297 -11.70 9.11 1.57
C LEU A 297 -12.57 8.67 0.37
N GLN A 298 -12.07 8.84 -0.86
CA GLN A 298 -12.67 8.24 -2.04
C GLN A 298 -11.95 6.93 -2.33
N ILE A 299 -12.64 5.81 -2.13
CA ILE A 299 -12.09 4.47 -2.27
C ILE A 299 -12.76 3.80 -3.45
N GLU A 300 -11.98 3.27 -4.39
CA GLU A 300 -12.52 2.65 -5.59
C GLU A 300 -13.45 1.50 -5.24
N GLY A 301 -14.68 1.52 -5.78
CA GLY A 301 -15.70 0.51 -5.50
C GLY A 301 -16.52 0.76 -4.22
N LEU A 302 -16.12 1.70 -3.36
CA LEU A 302 -16.86 2.06 -2.14
C LEU A 302 -17.39 3.50 -2.13
N THR A 303 -16.97 4.36 -3.04
CA THR A 303 -17.46 5.74 -3.19
C THR A 303 -17.71 6.04 -4.65
#